data_AF-N6YD14-F1
#
_entry.id   AF-N6YD14-F1
#
_cell.length_a   1.000
_cell.length_b   1.000
_cell.length_c   1.000
_cell.angle_alpha   90.00
_cell.angle_beta   90.00
_cell.angle_gamma   90.00
#
_symmetry.space_group_name_H-M   'P 1'
#
loop_
_entity.id
_entity.type
_entity.pdbx_description
1 polymer ?
#
loop_
_entity_poly.entity_id
_entity_poly.type
_entity_poly.pdbx_seq_one_letter_code
_entity_poly.pdbx_strand_id
1 'polypeptide(L)'
;MRGLDFERAAQAQRPDPNRVDIACFVGFVARREGALPAAVRAELARARWTDGPWARPAAELETLLQLPVTVDNWTAFDALFAWETRPLGTAAGRCASTLGAAVRRFFACGGRRAVIVRCGDPWPHLEAA
;
A
#
# COMPACT_ATOMS: atom_id res chain seq x y z
N MET A 1 -11.27 29.74 14.18
CA MET A 1 -11.68 29.37 12.82
C MET A 1 -10.74 28.28 12.32
N ARG A 2 -11.21 27.05 12.09
CA ARG A 2 -10.40 26.00 11.46
C ARG A 2 -10.50 26.20 9.95
N GLY A 3 -9.45 26.76 9.35
CA GLY A 3 -9.38 26.97 7.90
C GLY A 3 -9.17 25.65 7.18
N LEU A 4 -9.79 25.50 6.00
CA LEU A 4 -9.46 24.45 5.06
C LEU A 4 -8.22 24.91 4.29
N ASP A 5 -7.20 24.05 4.23
CA ASP A 5 -6.01 24.26 3.41
C ASP A 5 -6.14 23.44 2.13
N PHE A 6 -5.90 24.08 0.99
CA PHE A 6 -6.04 23.46 -0.33
C PHE A 6 -4.67 23.39 -0.98
N GLU A 7 -4.08 22.20 -0.97
CA GLU A 7 -2.85 21.93 -1.71
C GLU A 7 -3.14 21.46 -3.13
N ARG A 8 -2.36 21.94 -4.10
CA ARG A 8 -2.45 21.49 -5.48
C ARG A 8 -1.97 20.04 -5.55
N ALA A 9 -2.90 19.10 -5.69
CA ALA A 9 -2.56 17.71 -5.96
C ALA A 9 -1.77 17.62 -7.27
N ALA A 10 -0.63 16.92 -7.24
CA ALA A 10 0.11 16.60 -8.46
C ALA A 10 -0.83 15.83 -9.41
N GLN A 11 -0.87 16.26 -10.67
CA GLN A 11 -1.70 15.60 -11.67
C GLN A 11 -1.30 14.13 -11.75
N ALA A 12 -2.29 13.23 -11.65
CA ALA A 12 -2.05 11.79 -11.81
C ALA A 12 -1.35 11.56 -13.15
N GLN A 13 -0.09 11.16 -13.09
CA GLN A 13 0.71 10.98 -14.30
C GLN A 13 0.15 9.79 -15.06
N ARG A 14 -0.25 10.02 -16.32
CA ARG A 14 -0.62 8.92 -17.21
C ARG A 14 0.55 7.94 -17.22
N PRO A 15 0.34 6.63 -16.93
CA PRO A 15 1.39 5.65 -17.14
C PRO A 15 1.84 5.76 -18.58
N ASP A 16 3.10 6.10 -18.79
CA ASP A 16 3.72 5.97 -20.10
C ASP A 16 3.85 4.47 -20.36
N PRO A 17 3.24 3.95 -21.44
CA PRO A 17 3.21 2.51 -21.72
C PRO A 17 4.61 1.90 -21.89
N ASN A 18 5.65 2.72 -22.12
CA ASN A 18 7.05 2.28 -22.20
C ASN A 18 7.83 2.47 -20.89
N ARG A 19 7.18 2.90 -19.79
CA ARG A 19 7.81 2.96 -18.47
C ARG A 19 7.99 1.56 -17.92
N VAL A 20 9.24 1.11 -17.96
CA VAL A 20 9.68 -0.20 -17.44
C VAL A 20 10.07 -0.17 -15.95
N ASP A 21 9.91 0.95 -15.26
CA ASP A 21 10.33 1.18 -13.86
C ASP A 21 9.19 1.07 -12.84
N ILE A 22 8.11 0.35 -13.15
CA ILE A 22 7.04 0.05 -12.19
C ILE A 22 7.42 -1.20 -11.40
N ALA A 23 7.78 -1.02 -10.13
CA ALA A 23 8.09 -2.14 -9.24
C ALA A 23 6.83 -2.84 -8.72
N CYS A 24 6.85 -4.16 -8.64
CA CYS A 24 5.83 -4.96 -7.95
C CYS A 24 6.40 -5.48 -6.62
N PHE A 25 5.83 -5.05 -5.51
CA PHE A 25 6.20 -5.51 -4.17
C PHE A 25 5.13 -6.47 -3.64
N VAL A 26 5.54 -7.70 -3.37
CA VAL A 26 4.68 -8.76 -2.83
C VAL A 26 5.23 -9.19 -1.49
N GLY A 27 4.40 -9.19 -0.45
CA GLY A 27 4.84 -9.61 0.88
C GLY A 27 3.92 -9.19 2.02
N PHE A 28 4.40 -9.40 3.25
CA PHE A 28 3.62 -9.11 4.45
C PHE A 28 3.72 -7.65 4.88
N VAL A 29 2.57 -7.05 5.10
CA VAL A 29 2.43 -5.68 5.62
C VAL A 29 1.04 -5.53 6.24
N ALA A 30 0.95 -4.88 7.40
CA ALA A 30 -0.33 -4.65 8.03
C ALA A 30 -1.16 -3.63 7.24
N ARG A 31 -2.48 -3.81 7.23
CA ARG A 31 -3.43 -2.83 6.69
C ARG A 31 -3.69 -1.77 7.77
N ARG A 32 -3.55 -0.49 7.43
CA ARG A 32 -3.94 0.60 8.34
C ARG A 32 -5.46 0.59 8.51
N GLU A 33 -5.99 0.93 9.68
CA GLU A 33 -7.43 1.02 9.88
C GLU A 33 -8.04 2.19 9.09
N GLY A 34 -9.35 2.10 8.81
CA GLY A 34 -10.12 3.14 8.11
C GLY A 34 -10.60 2.71 6.72
N ALA A 35 -11.54 3.47 6.17
CA ALA A 35 -12.12 3.19 4.87
C ALA A 35 -11.10 3.35 3.73
N LEU A 36 -11.21 2.51 2.69
CA LEU A 36 -10.40 2.72 1.49
C LEU A 36 -10.69 4.06 0.80
N PRO A 37 -9.65 4.79 0.38
CA PRO A 37 -9.80 5.97 -0.47
C PRO A 37 -10.61 5.64 -1.73
N ALA A 38 -11.46 6.58 -2.16
CA ALA A 38 -12.33 6.40 -3.33
C ALA A 38 -11.54 6.06 -4.61
N ALA A 39 -10.34 6.63 -4.76
CA ALA A 39 -9.46 6.33 -5.89
C ALA A 39 -9.06 4.84 -5.94
N VAL A 40 -8.67 4.25 -4.81
CA VAL A 40 -8.31 2.82 -4.73
C VAL A 40 -9.51 1.93 -5.07
N ARG A 41 -10.69 2.25 -4.55
CA ARG A 41 -11.93 1.52 -4.90
C ARG A 41 -12.23 1.58 -6.40
N ALA A 42 -12.08 2.77 -7.00
CA ALA A 42 -12.30 2.96 -8.43
C ALA A 42 -11.28 2.18 -9.26
N GLU A 43 -10.01 2.07 -8.84
CA GLU A 43 -9.02 1.22 -9.51
C GLU A 43 -9.39 -0.26 -9.44
N LEU A 44 -9.75 -0.76 -8.27
CA LEU A 44 -10.17 -2.15 -8.08
C LEU A 44 -11.41 -2.47 -8.92
N ALA A 45 -12.37 -1.55 -9.00
CA ALA A 45 -13.55 -1.69 -9.85
C ALA A 45 -13.19 -1.73 -11.35
N ARG A 46 -12.33 -0.83 -11.83
CA ARG A 46 -11.83 -0.85 -13.21
C ARG A 46 -11.09 -2.15 -13.55
N ALA A 47 -10.36 -2.70 -12.58
CA ALA A 47 -9.68 -3.99 -12.69
C ALA A 47 -10.60 -5.19 -12.44
N ARG A 48 -11.93 -4.97 -12.32
CA ARG A 48 -12.97 -6.00 -12.20
C ARG A 48 -12.88 -6.83 -10.91
N TRP A 49 -12.27 -6.30 -9.85
CA TRP A 49 -12.25 -6.94 -8.52
C TRP A 49 -13.56 -6.75 -7.74
N THR A 50 -14.48 -5.90 -8.21
CA THR A 50 -15.78 -5.66 -7.58
C THR A 50 -16.93 -6.44 -8.23
N ASP A 51 -16.85 -6.70 -9.53
CA ASP A 51 -17.95 -7.21 -10.36
C ASP A 51 -17.49 -8.20 -11.46
N GLY A 52 -16.24 -8.66 -11.41
CA GLY A 52 -15.66 -9.64 -12.32
C GLY A 52 -15.69 -11.08 -11.82
N PRO A 53 -15.05 -12.02 -12.55
CA PRO A 53 -14.97 -13.43 -12.15
C PRO A 53 -14.17 -13.66 -10.87
N TRP A 54 -13.35 -12.69 -10.47
CA TRP A 54 -12.61 -12.68 -9.20
C TRP A 54 -13.19 -11.64 -8.21
N ALA A 55 -14.45 -11.25 -8.39
CA ALA A 55 -15.11 -10.30 -7.51
C ALA A 55 -15.07 -10.78 -6.06
N ARG A 56 -14.84 -9.85 -5.14
CA ARG A 56 -14.84 -10.11 -3.71
C ARG A 56 -15.88 -9.28 -2.99
N PRO A 57 -16.42 -9.75 -1.86
CA PRO A 57 -17.29 -8.95 -1.00
C PRO A 57 -16.63 -7.63 -0.61
N ALA A 58 -17.42 -6.56 -0.45
CA ALA A 58 -16.91 -5.23 -0.09
C ALA A 58 -16.04 -5.25 1.18
N ALA A 59 -16.42 -6.05 2.18
CA ALA A 59 -15.66 -6.21 3.41
C ALA A 59 -14.25 -6.80 3.17
N GLU A 60 -14.11 -7.74 2.22
CA GLU A 60 -12.81 -8.31 1.86
C GLU A 60 -11.95 -7.30 1.09
N LEU A 61 -12.57 -6.48 0.23
CA LEU A 61 -11.87 -5.42 -0.48
C LEU A 61 -11.20 -4.44 0.50
N GLU A 62 -11.86 -4.07 1.60
CA GLU A 62 -11.29 -3.18 2.64
C GLU A 62 -9.96 -3.68 3.21
N THR A 63 -9.78 -5.00 3.26
CA THR A 63 -8.58 -5.62 3.84
C THR A 63 -7.35 -5.47 2.94
N LEU A 64 -7.56 -5.19 1.65
CA LEU A 64 -6.54 -5.21 0.59
C LEU A 64 -5.74 -6.52 0.51
N LEU A 65 -6.24 -7.61 1.11
CA LEU A 65 -5.54 -8.89 1.16
C LEU A 65 -5.49 -9.49 -0.24
N GLN A 66 -4.29 -9.75 -0.76
CA GLN A 66 -4.05 -10.32 -2.09
C GLN A 66 -4.68 -9.51 -3.23
N LEU A 67 -4.88 -8.21 -3.04
CA LEU A 67 -5.35 -7.30 -4.09
C LEU A 67 -4.17 -6.46 -4.59
N PRO A 68 -4.03 -6.28 -5.92
CA PRO A 68 -3.02 -5.39 -6.48
C PRO A 68 -3.46 -3.94 -6.26
N VAL A 69 -2.66 -3.19 -5.53
CA VAL A 69 -2.91 -1.77 -5.26
C VAL A 69 -1.80 -0.93 -5.86
N THR A 70 -2.16 -0.02 -6.76
CA THR A 70 -1.20 0.92 -7.34
C THR A 70 -0.98 2.10 -6.40
N VAL A 71 0.27 2.48 -6.20
CA VAL A 71 0.66 3.69 -5.46
C VAL A 71 1.68 4.49 -6.27
N ASP A 72 1.47 5.81 -6.33
CA ASP A 72 2.31 6.72 -7.13
C ASP A 72 3.39 7.43 -6.29
N ASN A 73 3.30 7.35 -4.96
CA ASN A 73 4.27 7.95 -4.04
C ASN A 73 4.23 7.26 -2.67
N TRP A 74 5.18 7.63 -1.83
CA TRP A 74 5.30 7.13 -0.46
C TRP A 74 4.06 7.44 0.39
N THR A 75 3.51 8.65 0.30
CA THR A 75 2.34 9.07 1.09
C THR A 75 1.11 8.20 0.82
N ALA A 76 0.88 7.83 -0.44
CA ALA A 76 -0.21 6.92 -0.82
C ALA A 76 -0.02 5.52 -0.23
N PHE A 77 1.22 5.02 -0.16
CA PHE A 77 1.53 3.76 0.51
C PHE A 77 1.31 3.84 2.03
N ASP A 78 1.86 4.87 2.68
CA ASP A 78 1.81 5.06 4.14
C ASP A 78 0.38 5.27 4.67
N ALA A 79 -0.49 5.88 3.86
CA ALA A 79 -1.92 6.03 4.16
C ALA A 79 -2.67 4.69 4.19
N LEU A 80 -2.22 3.69 3.44
CA LEU A 80 -2.91 2.41 3.30
C LEU A 80 -2.34 1.32 4.22
N PHE A 81 -1.03 1.32 4.44
CA PHE A 81 -0.34 0.21 5.09
C PHE A 81 0.40 0.66 6.34
N ALA A 82 0.15 -0.03 7.46
CA ALA A 82 0.81 0.20 8.74
C ALA A 82 2.16 -0.54 8.76
N TRP A 83 3.08 -0.09 7.93
CA TRP A 83 4.38 -0.76 7.74
C TRP A 83 5.25 -0.71 9.00
N GLU A 84 5.08 0.29 9.84
CA GLU A 84 5.81 0.55 11.07
C GLU A 84 5.34 -0.29 12.27
N THR A 85 4.34 -1.15 12.08
CA THR A 85 3.68 -1.87 13.18
C THR A 85 4.02 -3.36 13.24
N ARG A 86 5.11 -3.81 12.62
CA ARG A 86 5.54 -5.21 12.76
C ARG A 86 5.96 -5.49 14.21
N PRO A 87 5.40 -6.51 14.88
CA PRO A 87 5.78 -6.80 16.27
C PRO A 87 7.23 -7.32 16.38
N LEU A 88 7.91 -7.01 17.47
CA LEU A 88 9.17 -7.67 17.86
C LEU A 88 8.86 -8.95 18.65
N GLY A 89 9.62 -10.02 18.46
CA GLY A 89 9.30 -11.35 19.00
C GLY A 89 9.39 -11.47 20.53
N THR A 90 10.27 -10.69 21.17
CA THR A 90 10.60 -10.81 22.61
C THR A 90 10.30 -9.55 23.42
N ALA A 91 9.92 -8.45 22.77
CA ALA A 91 9.72 -7.15 23.40
C ALA A 91 8.41 -6.49 22.94
N ALA A 92 7.87 -5.59 23.76
CA ALA A 92 6.68 -4.77 23.44
C ALA A 92 6.96 -3.65 22.40
N GLY A 93 7.85 -3.93 21.44
CA GLY A 93 8.27 -3.00 20.40
C GLY A 93 7.62 -3.28 19.04
N ARG A 94 7.66 -2.26 18.19
CA ARG A 94 7.25 -2.35 16.79
C ARG A 94 8.38 -1.88 15.88
N CYS A 95 8.47 -2.47 14.69
CA CYS A 95 9.45 -2.10 13.69
C CYS A 95 8.82 -2.05 12.29
N ALA A 96 9.64 -1.62 11.33
CA ALA A 96 9.27 -1.64 9.93
C ALA A 96 9.12 -3.07 9.41
N SER A 97 8.06 -3.34 8.65
CA SER A 97 8.00 -4.52 7.79
C SER A 97 9.06 -4.42 6.69
N THR A 98 9.62 -5.55 6.28
CA THR A 98 10.62 -5.59 5.19
C THR A 98 10.04 -5.00 3.90
N LEU A 99 8.76 -5.29 3.62
CA LEU A 99 8.06 -4.72 2.47
C LEU A 99 8.00 -3.19 2.57
N GLY A 100 7.57 -2.65 3.71
CA GLY A 100 7.49 -1.20 3.88
C GLY A 100 8.84 -0.49 3.81
N ALA A 101 9.88 -1.09 4.39
CA ALA A 101 11.24 -0.57 4.27
C ALA A 101 11.73 -0.55 2.80
N ALA A 102 11.43 -1.60 2.03
CA ALA A 102 11.78 -1.67 0.61
C ALA A 102 11.03 -0.63 -0.23
N VAL A 103 9.72 -0.48 -0.02
CA VAL A 103 8.89 0.53 -0.69
C VAL A 103 9.37 1.93 -0.34
N ARG A 104 9.69 2.20 0.93
CA ARG A 104 10.25 3.48 1.36
C ARG A 104 11.54 3.81 0.63
N ARG A 105 12.45 2.83 0.54
CA ARG A 105 13.72 3.00 -0.17
C ARG A 105 13.52 3.22 -1.66
N PHE A 106 12.60 2.49 -2.29
CA PHE A 106 12.29 2.66 -3.71
C PHE A 106 11.85 4.09 -4.04
N PHE A 107 10.89 4.64 -3.31
CA PHE A 107 10.44 6.03 -3.53
C PHE A 107 11.52 7.05 -3.16
N ALA A 108 12.32 6.81 -2.11
CA ALA A 108 13.46 7.65 -1.75
C ALA A 108 14.56 7.67 -2.83
N CYS A 109 14.66 6.62 -3.65
CA CYS A 109 15.59 6.53 -4.77
C CYS A 109 15.01 7.03 -6.11
N GLY A 110 13.86 7.72 -6.09
CA GLY A 110 13.25 8.29 -7.30
C GLY A 110 12.24 7.40 -8.01
N GLY A 111 11.81 6.29 -7.39
CA GLY A 111 10.68 5.50 -7.86
C GLY A 111 9.41 6.36 -7.98
N ARG A 112 8.60 6.13 -9.01
CA ARG A 112 7.42 6.97 -9.33
C ARG A 112 6.09 6.24 -9.35
N ARG A 113 6.11 4.91 -9.36
CA ARG A 113 4.91 4.06 -9.28
C ARG A 113 5.30 2.67 -8.82
N ALA A 114 4.47 2.07 -7.98
CA ALA A 114 4.62 0.69 -7.56
C ALA A 114 3.24 0.00 -7.48
N VAL A 115 3.23 -1.31 -7.69
CA VAL A 115 2.10 -2.18 -7.37
C VAL A 115 2.43 -2.91 -6.08
N ILE A 116 1.50 -2.88 -5.13
CA ILE A 116 1.64 -3.50 -3.82
C ILE A 116 0.64 -4.65 -3.72
N VAL A 117 1.12 -5.83 -3.36
CA VAL A 117 0.28 -7.00 -3.05
C VAL A 117 0.55 -7.40 -1.61
N ARG A 118 -0.40 -7.09 -0.72
CA ARG A 118 -0.37 -7.50 0.68
C ARG A 118 -0.70 -8.99 0.80
N CYS A 119 0.18 -9.76 1.40
CA CYS A 119 -0.02 -11.20 1.65
C CYS A 119 -0.53 -11.53 3.06
N GLY A 120 -0.86 -10.52 3.86
CA GLY A 120 -1.30 -10.66 5.24
C GLY A 120 -0.45 -9.81 6.19
N ASP A 121 -0.66 -10.00 7.49
CA ASP A 121 0.10 -9.30 8.53
C ASP A 121 1.49 -9.91 8.71
N PRO A 122 2.50 -9.09 9.03
CA PRO A 122 3.86 -9.58 9.21
C PRO A 122 3.98 -10.39 10.50
N TRP A 123 4.66 -11.53 10.41
CA TRP A 123 5.10 -12.29 11.57
C TRP A 123 6.04 -11.46 12.45
N PRO A 124 6.12 -11.74 13.77
CA PRO A 124 7.06 -11.08 14.64
C PRO A 124 8.49 -11.11 14.08
N HIS A 125 9.20 -9.99 14.19
CA HIS A 125 10.61 -9.95 13.88
C HIS A 125 11.37 -10.68 14.99
N LEU A 126 12.05 -11.75 14.60
CA LEU A 126 13.00 -12.45 15.45
C LEU A 126 14.35 -11.74 15.28
N GLU A 127 14.88 -11.21 16.38
CA GLU A 127 16.26 -10.72 16.38
C GLU A 127 17.20 -11.91 16.12
N ALA A 128 18.23 -11.71 15.30
CA ALA A 128 19.28 -12.71 15.16
C ALA A 128 20.03 -12.79 16.49
N ALA A 129 20.17 -14.02 17.00
CA ALA A 129 20.94 -14.30 18.21
C ALA A 129 22.43 -13.96 18.05
#